data_AF-A0A0C2C313-F1
#
_entry.id   AF-A0A0C2C313-F1
#
_cell.length_a   1.000
_cell.length_b   1.000
_cell.length_c   1.000
_cell.angle_alpha   90.00
_cell.angle_beta   90.00
_cell.angle_gamma   90.00
#
_symmetry.space_group_name_H-M   'P 1'
#
loop_
_entity.id
_entity.type
_entity.pdbx_description
1 polymer ?
#
loop_
_entity_poly.entity_id
_entity_poly.type
_entity_poly.pdbx_seq_one_letter_code
_entity_poly.pdbx_strand_id
1 'polypeptide(L)'
;NCTAEPDEADVEELKRLTRRLPLCNYETLKHLMLHLNRVTWFHESNLMCPSNLSTVVAPSLVWQPSTSADHTAAIIDAQHANKTIQCFITHAF
;
A
#
# COMPACT_ATOMS: atom_id res chain seq x y z
N ASN A 1 -12.29 12.65 -9.96
CA ASN A 1 -11.00 12.97 -10.60
C ASN A 1 -9.83 12.92 -9.61
N CYS A 2 -9.54 11.76 -9.02
CA CYS A 2 -8.34 11.55 -8.21
C CYS A 2 -7.71 10.19 -8.56
N THR A 3 -7.30 10.05 -9.81
CA THR A 3 -6.40 8.99 -10.30
C THR A 3 -5.09 9.68 -10.69
N ALA A 4 -4.44 10.33 -9.72
CA ALA A 4 -3.05 10.70 -9.90
C ALA A 4 -2.26 9.43 -9.63
N GLU A 5 -1.86 8.75 -10.69
CA GLU A 5 -0.82 7.72 -10.60
C GLU A 5 0.38 8.32 -9.85
N PRO A 6 0.96 7.61 -8.87
CA PRO A 6 2.12 8.12 -8.12
C PRO A 6 3.25 8.46 -9.11
N ASP A 7 3.91 9.60 -8.89
CA ASP A 7 5.03 10.00 -9.74
C ASP A 7 6.18 9.01 -9.57
N GLU A 8 7.07 8.91 -10.56
CA GLU A 8 8.25 8.05 -10.50
C GLU A 8 9.11 8.37 -9.26
N ALA A 9 9.15 9.65 -8.86
CA ALA A 9 9.79 10.12 -7.64
C ALA A 9 9.17 9.51 -6.37
N ASP A 10 7.83 9.38 -6.30
CA ASP A 10 7.14 8.78 -5.14
C ASP A 10 7.48 7.30 -5.02
N VAL A 11 7.52 6.59 -6.16
CA VAL A 11 7.88 5.16 -6.20
C VAL A 11 9.32 4.95 -5.73
N GLU A 12 10.26 5.81 -6.16
CA GLU A 12 11.66 5.67 -5.76
C GLU A 12 11.87 6.02 -4.28
N GLU A 13 11.15 7.01 -3.75
CA GLU A 13 11.18 7.29 -2.32
C GLU A 13 10.61 6.13 -1.49
N LEU A 14 9.52 5.50 -1.94
CA LEU A 14 8.97 4.30 -1.30
C LEU A 14 9.95 3.12 -1.33
N LYS A 15 10.68 2.90 -2.44
CA LYS A 15 11.77 1.92 -2.50
C LYS A 15 12.88 2.24 -1.50
N ARG A 16 13.28 3.51 -1.41
CA ARG A 16 14.32 3.95 -0.48
C ARG A 16 13.90 3.73 0.99
N LEU A 17 12.65 4.03 1.33
CA LEU A 17 12.12 3.85 2.68
C LEU A 17 11.96 2.37 3.05
N THR A 18 11.45 1.53 2.14
CA THR A 18 11.28 0.09 2.40
C THR A 18 12.60 -0.65 2.64
N ARG A 19 13.71 -0.20 2.03
CA ARG A 19 15.06 -0.72 2.33
C ARG A 19 15.51 -0.50 3.78
N ARG A 20 14.82 0.33 4.56
CA ARG A 20 15.11 0.56 5.99
C ARG A 20 14.39 -0.43 6.92
N LEU A 21 13.48 -1.25 6.39
CA LEU A 21 12.80 -2.27 7.18
C LEU A 21 13.79 -3.37 7.61
N PRO A 22 13.58 -4.04 8.75
CA PRO A 22 14.29 -5.28 9.05
C PRO A 22 14.14 -6.28 7.90
N LEU A 23 15.19 -7.03 7.59
CA LEU A 23 15.25 -7.90 6.41
C LEU A 23 14.03 -8.83 6.28
N CYS A 24 13.62 -9.46 7.39
CA CYS A 24 12.45 -10.35 7.41
C CYS A 24 11.15 -9.63 6.99
N ASN A 25 10.96 -8.39 7.46
CA ASN A 25 9.80 -7.58 7.11
C ASN A 25 9.85 -7.14 5.64
N TYR A 26 11.02 -6.76 5.13
CA TYR A 26 11.20 -6.39 3.72
C TYR A 26 10.88 -7.56 2.78
N GLU A 27 11.45 -8.75 3.02
CA GLU A 27 11.21 -9.92 2.17
C GLU A 27 9.74 -10.37 2.23
N THR A 28 9.12 -10.33 3.42
CA THR A 28 7.70 -10.63 3.58
C THR A 28 6.83 -9.64 2.81
N LEU A 29 7.10 -8.34 2.95
CA LEU A 29 6.37 -7.29 2.25
C LEU A 29 6.51 -7.46 0.73
N LYS A 30 7.72 -7.66 0.24
CA LYS A 30 8.01 -7.88 -1.18
C LYS A 30 7.22 -9.07 -1.73
N HIS A 31 7.29 -10.22 -1.05
CA HIS A 31 6.56 -11.41 -1.50
C HIS A 31 5.06 -11.18 -1.53
N LEU A 32 4.51 -10.50 -0.51
CA LEU A 32 3.09 -10.17 -0.44
C LEU A 32 2.68 -9.22 -1.57
N MET A 33 3.44 -8.15 -1.83
CA MET A 33 3.11 -7.18 -2.89
C MET A 33 3.15 -7.82 -4.28
N LEU A 34 4.14 -8.69 -4.53
CA LEU A 34 4.21 -9.49 -5.77
C LEU A 34 3.00 -10.42 -5.93
N HIS A 35 2.55 -11.05 -4.85
CA HIS A 35 1.36 -11.90 -4.88
C HIS A 35 0.09 -11.09 -5.17
N LEU A 36 -0.11 -9.99 -4.46
CA LEU A 36 -1.27 -9.12 -4.63
C LEU A 36 -1.31 -8.49 -6.03
N ASN A 37 -0.17 -8.13 -6.62
CA ASN A 37 -0.10 -7.69 -8.01
C ASN A 37 -0.61 -8.78 -8.98
N ARG A 38 -0.27 -10.05 -8.77
CA ARG A 38 -0.81 -11.15 -9.60
C ARG A 38 -2.31 -11.33 -9.42
N VAL A 39 -2.85 -11.07 -8.24
CA VAL A 39 -4.31 -11.09 -8.00
C VAL A 39 -5.02 -10.07 -8.90
N THR A 40 -4.43 -8.89 -9.10
CA THR A 40 -5.04 -7.84 -9.95
C THR A 40 -5.06 -8.18 -11.43
N TRP A 41 -4.25 -9.14 -11.89
CA TRP A 41 -4.29 -9.61 -13.28
C TRP A 41 -5.64 -10.28 -13.62
N PHE A 42 -6.36 -10.77 -12.60
CA PHE A 42 -7.66 -11.41 -12.75
C PHE A 42 -8.82 -10.53 -12.25
N HIS A 43 -8.62 -9.21 -12.16
CA HIS A 43 -9.61 -8.29 -11.60
C HIS A 43 -10.96 -8.27 -12.33
N GLU A 44 -11.00 -8.63 -13.62
CA GLU A 44 -12.26 -8.78 -14.36
C GLU A 44 -13.14 -9.91 -13.80
N SER A 45 -12.54 -10.93 -13.18
CA SER A 45 -13.26 -12.08 -12.59
C SER A 45 -13.39 -12.00 -11.08
N ASN A 46 -12.33 -11.59 -10.37
CA ASN A 46 -12.33 -11.55 -8.91
C ASN A 46 -12.73 -10.19 -8.32
N LEU A 47 -12.88 -9.16 -9.16
CA LEU A 47 -13.24 -7.78 -8.79
C LEU A 47 -12.23 -7.08 -7.86
N MET A 48 -11.01 -7.59 -7.77
CA MET A 48 -9.96 -7.06 -6.90
C MET A 48 -8.93 -6.27 -7.72
N CYS A 49 -9.17 -4.98 -7.90
CA CYS A 49 -8.17 -4.04 -8.40
C CYS A 49 -7.20 -3.59 -7.26
N PRO A 50 -6.08 -2.92 -7.57
CA PRO A 50 -5.13 -2.46 -6.54
C PRO A 50 -5.80 -1.65 -5.41
N SER A 51 -6.75 -0.76 -5.74
CA SER A 51 -7.48 0.06 -4.77
C SER A 51 -8.35 -0.77 -3.80
N ASN A 52 -9.02 -1.82 -4.31
CA ASN A 52 -9.83 -2.71 -3.49
C ASN A 52 -8.94 -3.53 -2.55
N LEU A 53 -7.83 -4.06 -3.07
CA LEU A 53 -6.87 -4.80 -2.26
C LEU A 53 -6.24 -3.91 -1.18
N SER A 54 -5.80 -2.70 -1.52
CA SER A 54 -5.18 -1.79 -0.56
C SER A 54 -6.11 -1.42 0.58
N THR A 55 -7.39 -1.19 0.28
CA THR A 55 -8.41 -0.88 1.31
C THR A 55 -8.55 -2.01 2.33
N VAL A 56 -8.41 -3.27 1.91
CA VAL A 56 -8.55 -4.44 2.79
C VAL A 56 -7.27 -4.72 3.57
N VAL A 57 -6.11 -4.64 2.91
CA VAL A 57 -4.84 -5.09 3.52
C VAL A 57 -4.10 -4.00 4.29
N ALA A 58 -4.31 -2.72 3.98
CA ALA A 58 -3.58 -1.63 4.62
C ALA A 58 -3.75 -1.58 6.16
N PRO A 59 -4.95 -1.78 6.75
CA PRO A 59 -5.10 -1.84 8.21
C PRO A 59 -4.30 -2.97 8.88
N SER A 60 -3.98 -4.04 8.13
CA SER A 60 -3.19 -5.17 8.63
C SER A 60 -1.67 -4.97 8.50
N LEU A 61 -1.24 -4.07 7.60
CA LEU A 61 0.17 -3.83 7.29
C LEU A 61 0.73 -2.52 7.85
N VAL A 62 -0.12 -1.50 8.01
CA VAL A 62 0.26 -0.17 8.46
C VAL A 62 -0.50 0.13 9.75
N TRP A 63 0.18 -0.03 10.89
CA TRP A 63 -0.40 0.30 12.17
C TRP A 63 -0.35 1.80 12.43
N GLN A 64 -1.50 2.39 12.70
CA GLN A 64 -1.61 3.75 13.17
C GLN A 64 -1.46 3.79 14.69
N PRO A 65 -0.71 4.76 15.25
CA PRO A 65 -0.67 4.95 16.69
C PRO A 65 -2.09 5.20 17.24
N SER A 66 -2.48 4.46 18.26
CA SER A 66 -3.81 4.48 18.89
C SER A 66 -4.16 5.78 19.63
N THR A 67 -3.37 6.84 19.46
CA THR A 67 -3.39 8.07 20.27
C THR A 67 -3.83 9.32 19.53
N SER A 68 -4.23 9.25 18.25
CA SER A 68 -4.82 10.40 17.57
C SER A 68 -6.21 10.69 18.14
N ALA A 69 -6.27 11.57 19.15
CA ALA A 69 -7.54 12.12 19.65
C ALA A 69 -8.29 12.92 18.56
N ASP A 70 -7.60 13.29 17.48
CA ASP A 70 -8.16 13.91 16.29
C ASP A 70 -8.59 12.86 15.26
N HIS A 71 -9.90 12.70 15.10
CA HIS A 71 -10.51 11.82 14.10
C HIS A 71 -10.17 12.21 12.66
N THR A 72 -9.89 13.49 12.40
CA THR A 72 -9.53 13.98 11.06
C THR A 72 -8.16 13.46 10.67
N ALA A 73 -7.18 13.55 11.57
CA ALA A 73 -5.84 13.02 11.37
C ALA A 73 -5.86 11.51 11.11
N ALA A 74 -6.63 10.75 11.88
CA ALA A 74 -6.77 9.30 11.69
C ALA A 74 -7.31 8.94 10.28
N ILE A 75 -8.30 9.69 9.79
CA ILE A 75 -8.85 9.50 8.43
C ILE A 75 -7.80 9.80 7.38
N ILE A 76 -7.05 10.90 7.52
CA ILE A 76 -5.99 11.30 6.58
C ILE A 76 -4.89 10.22 6.56
N ASP A 77 -4.45 9.76 7.73
CA ASP A 77 -3.44 8.70 7.84
C ASP A 77 -3.93 7.40 7.19
N ALA A 78 -5.22 7.08 7.28
CA ALA A 78 -5.78 5.86 6.69
C ALA A 78 -5.80 5.96 5.16
N GLN A 79 -6.12 7.15 4.64
CA GLN A 79 -6.05 7.43 3.20
C GLN A 79 -4.61 7.33 2.69
N HIS A 80 -3.62 7.83 3.44
CA HIS A 80 -2.21 7.69 3.08
C HIS A 80 -1.76 6.23 3.10
N ALA A 81 -2.12 5.47 4.15
CA ALA A 81 -1.81 4.04 4.22
C ALA A 81 -2.38 3.28 3.00
N ASN A 82 -3.65 3.52 2.65
CA ASN A 82 -4.28 2.90 1.48
C ASN A 82 -3.52 3.25 0.19
N LYS A 83 -3.17 4.52 -0.03
CA LYS A 83 -2.42 4.96 -1.21
C LYS A 83 -1.04 4.34 -1.28
N THR A 84 -0.31 4.27 -0.16
CA THR A 84 1.02 3.65 -0.10
C THR A 84 0.95 2.17 -0.48
N ILE A 85 0.00 1.43 0.10
CA ILE A 85 -0.19 0.01 -0.24
C ILE A 85 -0.64 -0.17 -1.69
N GLN A 86 -1.53 0.68 -2.19
CA GLN A 86 -1.95 0.65 -3.59
C GLN A 86 -0.74 0.82 -4.52
N CYS A 87 0.15 1.79 -4.23
CA CYS A 87 1.38 2.02 -4.97
C CYS A 87 2.30 0.79 -4.94
N PHE A 88 2.50 0.18 -3.77
CA PHE A 88 3.29 -1.06 -3.68
C PHE A 88 2.71 -2.22 -4.49
N ILE A 89 1.38 -2.38 -4.51
CA ILE A 89 0.72 -3.42 -5.31
C ILE A 89 0.89 -3.11 -6.81
N THR A 90 0.66 -1.87 -7.24
CA THR A 90 0.75 -1.48 -8.66
C THR A 90 2.17 -1.63 -9.22
N HIS A 91 3.19 -1.23 -8.45
CA HIS A 91 4.58 -1.18 -8.89
C HIS A 91 5.47 -2.30 -8.33
N ALA A 92 4.86 -3.37 -7.80
CA ALA A 92 5.50 -4.43 -7.01
C ALA A 92 6.98 -4.69 -7.37
N PHE A 93 7.88 -4.34 -6.43
CA PHE A 93 9.34 -4.39 -6.56
C PHE A 93 10.00 -5.19 -5.43
#